data_AF-A0A6A4R6T0-F1
#
_entry.id   AF-A0A6A4R6T0-F1
#
_cell.length_a   1.000
_cell.length_b   1.000
_cell.length_c   1.000
_cell.angle_alpha   90.00
_cell.angle_beta   90.00
_cell.angle_gamma   90.00
#
_symmetry.space_group_name_H-M   'P 1'
#
loop_
_entity.id
_entity.type
_entity.pdbx_description
1 polymer ?
#
loop_
_entity_poly.entity_id
_entity_poly.type
_entity_poly.pdbx_seq_one_letter_code
_entity_poly.pdbx_strand_id
1 'polypeptide(L)' 'MNMSDEIDVSPFFLCPISLEIMKDPVTISTGITYDRESIEKWLFTQKKQHMSCNQTIPS' A
#
# COMPACT_ATOMS: atom_id res chain seq x y z
N MET A 1 21.37 -20.93 19.36
CA MET A 1 20.34 -20.65 18.34
C MET A 1 20.62 -19.23 17.88
N ASN A 2 21.23 -19.06 16.70
CA ASN A 2 21.71 -17.76 16.27
C ASN A 2 20.49 -16.93 15.85
N MET A 3 20.22 -15.87 16.60
CA MET A 3 19.10 -14.95 16.40
C MET A 3 19.54 -13.89 15.39
N SER A 4 19.68 -14.29 14.13
CA SER A 4 20.10 -13.38 13.04
C SER A 4 19.56 -13.81 11.68
N ASP A 5 18.39 -14.44 11.65
CA ASP A 5 17.63 -14.58 10.41
C ASP A 5 16.81 -13.30 10.23
N GLU A 6 17.49 -12.18 9.94
CA GLU A 6 16.79 -11.06 9.33
C GLU A 6 16.36 -11.52 7.94
N ILE A 7 15.10 -11.93 7.84
CA ILE A 7 14.48 -12.30 6.57
C ILE A 7 14.53 -11.04 5.71
N ASP A 8 15.39 -11.04 4.69
CA ASP A 8 15.41 -10.00 3.67
C ASP A 8 14.11 -10.09 2.88
N VAL A 9 13.12 -9.32 3.33
CA VAL A 9 11.82 -9.27 2.69
C VAL A 9 12.00 -8.54 1.37
N SER A 10 11.76 -9.27 0.28
CA SER A 10 11.80 -8.66 -1.04
C SER A 10 10.85 -7.46 -1.11
N PRO A 11 11.28 -6.31 -1.67
CA PRO A 11 10.45 -5.12 -1.80
C PRO A 11 9.12 -5.36 -2.53
N PHE A 12 9.03 -6.40 -3.36
CA PHE A 12 7.79 -6.79 -4.04
C PHE A 12 6.64 -7.19 -3.11
N PHE A 13 6.93 -7.48 -1.84
CA PHE A 13 5.92 -7.83 -0.83
C PHE A 13 5.48 -6.63 0.02
N LEU A 14 6.12 -5.47 -0.15
CA LEU A 14 5.81 -4.27 0.61
C LEU A 14 4.70 -3.47 -0.06
N CYS A 15 3.79 -2.95 0.75
CA CYS A 15 2.78 -1.99 0.32
C CYS A 15 3.47 -0.67 -0.08
N PRO A 16 3.23 -0.13 -1.28
CA PRO A 16 3.86 1.14 -1.70
C PRO A 16 3.50 2.34 -0.80
N ILE A 17 2.38 2.28 -0.08
CA ILE A 17 1.91 3.37 0.81
C ILE A 17 2.54 3.26 2.20
N SER A 18 2.46 2.10 2.85
CA SER A 18 2.92 1.93 4.23
C SER A 18 4.39 1.50 4.34
N LEU A 19 4.97 0.97 3.26
CA LEU A 19 6.28 0.33 3.22
C LEU A 19 6.40 -0.87 4.16
N GLU A 20 5.27 -1.45 4.57
CA GLU A 20 5.16 -2.67 5.37
C GLU A 20 4.69 -3.84 4.52
N ILE A 21 4.90 -5.08 4.98
CA ILE A 21 4.42 -6.28 4.31
C ILE A 21 2.90 -6.21 4.13
N MET A 22 2.44 -6.42 2.89
CA MET A 22 1.02 -6.52 2.57
C MET A 22 0.40 -7.74 3.26
N LYS A 23 -0.64 -7.53 4.06
CA LYS A 23 -1.40 -8.61 4.70
C LYS A 23 -2.59 -9.04 3.84
N ASP A 24 -3.21 -8.07 3.16
CA ASP A 24 -4.34 -8.28 2.25
C ASP A 24 -4.06 -7.54 0.93
N PRO A 25 -3.28 -8.16 0.00
CA PRO A 25 -2.86 -7.52 -1.24
C PRO A 25 -4.05 -7.31 -2.19
N VAL A 26 -4.24 -6.06 -2.63
CA VAL A 26 -5.27 -5.66 -3.59
C VAL A 26 -4.64 -4.94 -4.77
N THR A 27 -4.81 -5.49 -5.96
CA THR A 27 -4.39 -4.86 -7.23
C THR A 27 -5.52 -3.99 -7.78
N ILE A 28 -5.17 -2.78 -8.21
CA ILE A 28 -6.11 -1.82 -8.81
C ILE A 28 -5.87 -1.69 -10.32
N SER A 29 -6.65 -0.84 -11.00
CA SER A 29 -6.60 -0.69 -12.47
C SER A 29 -5.26 -0.22 -13.04
N THR A 30 -4.39 0.39 -12.22
CA THR A 30 -3.02 0.76 -12.61
C THR A 30 -2.05 -0.42 -12.64
N GLY A 31 -2.45 -1.59 -12.13
CA GLY A 31 -1.60 -2.77 -11.99
C GLY A 31 -0.73 -2.77 -10.73
N ILE A 32 -0.81 -1.73 -9.89
CA ILE A 32 -0.09 -1.67 -8.61
C ILE A 32 -0.91 -2.40 -7.53
N THR A 33 -0.20 -3.08 -6.62
CA THR A 33 -0.79 -3.82 -5.50
C THR A 33 -0.46 -3.11 -4.19
N TYR A 34 -1.45 -2.98 -3.31
CA TYR A 34 -1.32 -2.36 -1.98
C TYR A 34 -1.89 -3.30 -0.93
N ASP A 35 -1.56 -3.03 0.32
CA ASP A 35 -2.38 -3.53 1.42
C ASP A 35 -3.75 -2.82 1.41
N ARG A 36 -4.84 -3.60 1.55
CA ARG A 36 -6.23 -3.09 1.52
C ARG A 36 -6.43 -1.89 2.45
N GLU A 37 -5.99 -2.00 3.71
CA GLU A 37 -6.23 -0.96 4.71
C GLU A 37 -5.53 0.34 4.31
N SER A 38 -4.34 0.23 3.73
CA SER A 38 -3.54 1.37 3.27
C SER A 38 -4.22 2.12 2.13
N ILE A 39 -4.68 1.41 1.09
CA ILE A 39 -5.33 2.06 -0.06
C ILE A 39 -6.72 2.60 0.29
N GLU A 40 -7.48 1.93 1.16
CA GLU A 40 -8.78 2.41 1.64
C GLU A 40 -8.63 3.70 2.45
N LYS A 41 -7.68 3.73 3.39
CA LYS A 41 -7.35 4.93 4.17
C LYS A 41 -6.97 6.09 3.25
N TRP A 42 -6.09 5.85 2.28
CA TRP A 42 -5.68 6.87 1.32
C TRP A 42 -6.86 7.39 0.50
N LEU A 43 -7.71 6.52 -0.04
CA LEU A 43 -8.90 6.94 -0.78
C LEU A 43 -9.87 7.75 0.09
N PHE A 44 -10.02 7.40 1.35
CA PHE A 44 -10.92 8.07 2.29
C PHE A 44 -10.38 9.44 2.75
N THR A 45 -9.07 9.57 2.99
CA THR A 45 -8.45 10.86 3.35
C THR A 45 -8.47 11.84 2.17
N GLN A 46 -8.27 11.37 0.94
CA GLN A 46 -8.34 12.21 -0.25
C GLN A 46 -9.75 12.76 -0.52
N LYS A 47 -10.79 11.94 -0.27
CA LYS A 47 -12.19 12.39 -0.37
C LYS A 47 -12.52 13.54 0.59
N LYS A 48 -11.82 13.64 1.72
CA LYS A 48 -11.99 14.76 2.67
C LYS A 48 -11.28 16.03 2.24
N GLN A 49 -10.20 15.94 1.47
CA GLN A 49 -9.35 17.08 1.12
C GLN A 49 -9.74 17.75 -0.19
N HIS A 50 -10.35 17.05 -1.14
CA HIS A 50 -10.79 17.66 -2.40
C HIS A 50 -12.16 17.13 -2.83
N MET A 51 -13.16 18.01 -2.79
CA MET A 51 -14.50 17.78 -3.37
C MET A 51 -14.51 17.89 -4.91
N SER A 52 -13.34 17.82 -5.57
CA SER A 52 -13.20 17.83 -7.03
C SER A 52 -12.53 16.53 -7.49
N CYS A 53 -13.32 15.71 -8.17
CA CYS A 53 -12.93 14.44 -8.78
C CYS A 53 -11.72 14.62 -9.73
N ASN A 54 -10.53 14.22 -9.28
CA ASN A 54 -9.34 13.85 -10.06
C ASN A 54 -8.39 13.09 -9.10
N GLN A 55 -8.75 11.87 -8.73
CA GLN A 55 -8.00 11.08 -7.74
C GLN A 55 -6.83 10.36 -8.41
N THR A 56 -5.61 10.87 -8.23
CA THR A 56 -4.38 10.20 -8.68
C THR A 56 -3.92 9.18 -7.64
N ILE A 57 -3.98 7.90 -7.97
CA ILE A 57 -3.45 6.79 -7.16
C ILE A 57 -1.97 7.06 -6.78
N PRO A 58 -1.55 6.80 -5.53
CA PRO A 58 -0.16 6.98 -5.13
C PRO A 58 0.71 5.98 -5.88
N SER A 59 1.71 6.46 -6.62
CA SER A 59 2.69 5.63 -7.32
C SER A 59 3.57 4.86 -6.34
#